data_AF-A0A8J2RE24-F1
#
_entry.id   AF-A0A8J2RE24-F1
#
_cell.length_a   1.000
_cell.length_b   1.000
_cell.length_c   1.000
_cell.angle_alpha   90.00
_cell.angle_beta   90.00
_cell.angle_gamma   90.00
#
_symmetry.space_group_name_H-M   'P 1'
#
loop_
_entity.id
_entity.type
_entity.pdbx_description
1 polymer ?
#
loop_
_entity_poly.entity_id
_entity_poly.type
_entity_poly.pdbx_seq_one_letter_code
_entity_poly.pdbx_strand_id
1 'polypeptide(L)'
;MSVSAGTTRIVAMEGNLNSSSFDMDLRDPNNLNNHLQVQWSDVIGEPESIRSNDCIWNCSYKCYRGTKNCCYQSVTLLFAPLLAFCMGIQFACLAFQHIWCYVPCIRCLKINCSVVRDVTTIILQALCAPWIETCGHCLSRVKVRYQRISDLQEEEDLMTV
;
A
#
# COMPACT_ATOMS: atom_id res chain seq x y z
N MET A 1 -20.85 47.67 -14.90
CA MET A 1 -21.05 46.26 -15.33
C MET A 1 -20.02 45.94 -16.40
N SER A 2 -18.97 45.20 -16.04
CA SER A 2 -18.18 44.45 -17.01
C SER A 2 -17.65 43.21 -16.32
N VAL A 3 -17.83 42.10 -17.00
CA VAL A 3 -17.87 40.74 -16.48
C VAL A 3 -16.46 40.19 -16.25
N SER A 4 -16.34 39.44 -15.15
CA SER A 4 -15.21 38.61 -14.76
C SER A 4 -14.75 37.70 -15.91
N ALA A 5 -13.57 37.98 -16.47
CA ALA A 5 -12.84 37.05 -17.32
C ALA A 5 -12.12 36.05 -16.41
N GLY A 6 -12.90 35.08 -15.92
CA GLY A 6 -12.37 33.88 -15.29
C GLY A 6 -11.42 33.19 -16.26
N THR A 7 -10.13 33.42 -16.07
CA THR A 7 -9.05 32.59 -16.60
C THR A 7 -9.09 31.26 -15.87
N THR A 8 -10.13 30.48 -16.16
CA THR A 8 -10.11 29.04 -15.97
C THR A 8 -9.10 28.55 -16.99
N ARG A 9 -7.85 28.40 -16.56
CA ARG A 9 -6.90 27.51 -17.23
C ARG A 9 -7.54 26.14 -17.15
N ILE A 10 -8.28 25.80 -18.20
CA ILE A 10 -8.55 24.45 -18.62
C ILE A 10 -7.16 23.90 -18.93
N VAL A 11 -6.45 23.50 -17.89
CA VAL A 11 -5.32 22.58 -18.01
C VAL A 11 -5.96 21.42 -18.73
N ALA A 12 -5.62 21.30 -20.01
CA ALA A 12 -5.94 20.13 -20.78
C ALA A 12 -5.56 18.95 -19.91
N MET A 13 -6.57 18.24 -19.40
CA MET A 13 -6.44 16.80 -19.23
C MET A 13 -6.27 16.25 -20.64
N GLU A 14 -5.07 16.46 -21.22
CA GLU A 14 -4.48 15.46 -22.07
C GLU A 14 -4.33 14.24 -21.17
N GLY A 15 -5.41 13.47 -21.12
CA GLY A 15 -5.29 12.04 -20.90
C GLY A 15 -4.27 11.60 -21.93
N ASN A 16 -3.06 11.29 -21.47
CA ASN A 16 -2.00 10.73 -22.26
C ASN A 16 -2.44 9.32 -22.69
N LEU A 17 -3.30 9.30 -23.71
CA LEU A 17 -3.66 8.17 -24.55
C LEU A 17 -2.52 7.94 -25.54
N ASN A 18 -1.28 7.87 -25.06
CA ASN A 18 -0.16 7.37 -25.83
C ASN A 18 0.37 6.16 -25.10
N SER A 19 -0.07 5.01 -25.61
CA SER A 19 0.58 3.71 -25.60
C SER A 19 1.23 3.29 -24.28
N SER A 20 0.86 2.10 -23.82
CA SER A 20 1.76 1.21 -23.08
C SER A 20 2.99 0.86 -23.94
N SER A 21 3.73 1.87 -24.38
CA SER A 21 5.03 1.78 -24.98
C SER A 21 5.96 1.31 -23.89
N PHE A 22 6.63 0.21 -24.17
CA PHE A 22 7.72 -0.26 -23.34
C PHE A 22 8.80 0.83 -23.31
N ASP A 23 8.82 1.61 -22.23
CA ASP A 23 9.84 2.63 -22.01
C ASP A 23 11.18 1.91 -21.80
N MET A 24 12.06 2.04 -22.80
CA MET A 24 13.37 1.39 -22.79
C MET A 24 14.31 2.01 -21.74
N ASP A 25 14.05 3.27 -21.37
CA ASP A 25 14.87 4.04 -20.45
C ASP A 25 14.42 3.81 -19.00
N LEU A 26 13.11 3.67 -18.75
CA LEU A 26 12.56 3.36 -17.42
C LEU A 26 12.32 1.85 -17.21
N ARG A 27 13.40 1.12 -16.90
CA ARG A 27 13.35 -0.34 -16.67
C ARG A 27 12.79 -0.79 -15.31
N ASP A 28 12.69 0.11 -14.33
CA ASP A 28 12.13 -0.17 -13.00
C ASP A 28 11.10 0.90 -12.58
N PRO A 29 9.91 0.93 -13.21
CA PRO A 29 8.90 1.96 -12.96
C PRO A 29 8.31 1.89 -11.54
N ASN A 30 8.32 0.72 -10.90
CA ASN A 30 7.78 0.51 -9.55
C ASN A 30 8.86 0.61 -8.46
N ASN A 31 10.10 0.91 -8.84
CA ASN A 31 11.24 1.07 -7.96
C ASN A 31 11.46 -0.13 -7.01
N LEU A 32 11.34 -1.34 -7.56
CA LEU A 32 11.47 -2.60 -6.82
C LEU A 32 12.92 -2.83 -6.36
N ASN A 33 13.89 -2.25 -7.07
CA ASN A 33 15.32 -2.54 -6.89
C ASN A 33 16.10 -1.41 -6.21
N ASN A 34 15.43 -0.56 -5.39
CA ASN A 34 16.08 0.49 -4.60
C ASN A 34 17.33 0.01 -3.84
N HIS A 35 17.26 -1.19 -3.27
CA HIS A 35 18.33 -1.78 -2.47
C HIS A 35 19.59 -2.14 -3.27
N LEU A 36 19.50 -2.24 -4.61
CA LEU A 36 20.64 -2.56 -5.48
C LEU A 36 21.37 -1.31 -6.02
N GLN A 37 20.89 -0.11 -5.70
CA GLN A 37 21.46 1.16 -6.15
C GLN A 37 22.70 1.55 -5.33
N VAL A 38 23.74 0.71 -5.39
CA VAL A 38 25.02 0.94 -4.68
C VAL A 38 25.96 1.78 -5.54
N GLN A 39 26.40 2.93 -5.03
CA GLN A 39 27.39 3.78 -5.69
C GLN A 39 28.82 3.40 -5.29
N TRP A 40 29.80 3.81 -6.11
CA TRP A 40 31.22 3.58 -5.80
C TRP A 40 31.65 4.19 -4.45
N SER A 41 31.12 5.36 -4.12
CA SER A 41 31.31 6.02 -2.84
C SER A 41 30.81 5.18 -1.66
N ASP A 42 29.74 4.42 -1.85
CA ASP A 42 29.12 3.61 -0.79
C ASP A 42 29.92 2.32 -0.54
N VAL A 43 30.65 1.83 -1.54
CA VAL A 43 31.49 0.62 -1.44
C VAL A 43 32.79 0.91 -0.69
N ILE A 44 33.48 1.99 -1.04
CA ILE A 44 34.80 2.31 -0.47
C ILE A 44 34.69 3.20 0.76
N GLY A 45 33.75 4.15 0.78
CA GLY A 45 33.40 4.92 1.97
C GLY A 45 34.54 5.73 2.59
N GLU A 46 35.42 6.34 1.79
CA GLU A 46 36.54 7.13 2.31
C GLU A 46 36.06 8.32 3.17
N PRO A 47 36.53 8.45 4.44
CA PRO A 47 36.16 9.55 5.31
C PRO A 47 36.87 10.85 4.90
N GLU A 48 36.28 11.99 5.25
CA GLU A 48 36.74 13.32 4.81
C GLU A 48 38.16 13.66 5.31
N SER A 49 38.61 13.05 6.41
CA SER A 49 39.92 13.31 7.02
C SER A 49 41.10 12.65 6.30
N ILE A 50 40.89 11.59 5.50
CA ILE A 50 41.94 10.88 4.76
C ILE A 50 41.42 10.53 3.36
N ARG A 51 41.72 11.41 2.40
CA ARG A 51 41.21 11.32 1.02
C ARG A 51 42.31 10.87 0.06
N SER A 52 42.01 9.88 -0.78
CA SER A 52 42.90 9.50 -1.88
C SER A 52 42.98 10.62 -2.93
N ASN A 53 44.13 10.75 -3.62
CA ASN A 53 44.29 11.71 -4.71
C ASN A 53 43.20 11.54 -5.79
N ASP A 54 42.69 12.66 -6.31
CA ASP A 54 41.58 12.70 -7.28
C ASP A 54 41.82 11.87 -8.55
N CYS A 55 43.08 11.82 -9.02
CA CYS A 55 43.45 11.03 -10.19
C CYS A 55 43.24 9.53 -9.96
N ILE A 56 43.67 9.04 -8.79
CA ILE A 56 43.56 7.63 -8.40
C ILE A 56 42.09 7.29 -8.20
N TRP A 57 41.35 8.16 -7.49
CA TRP A 57 39.92 8.01 -7.24
C TRP A 57 39.09 7.93 -8.53
N ASN A 58 39.36 8.80 -9.52
CA ASN A 58 38.66 8.79 -10.79
C ASN A 58 39.03 7.56 -11.66
N CYS A 59 40.30 7.12 -11.61
CA CYS A 59 40.74 5.93 -12.32
C CYS A 59 40.04 4.68 -11.77
N SER A 60 40.03 4.50 -10.45
CA SER A 60 39.34 3.38 -9.79
C SER A 60 37.83 3.42 -10.03
N TYR A 61 37.21 4.60 -9.97
CA TYR A 61 35.79 4.77 -10.27
C TYR A 61 35.43 4.32 -11.69
N LYS A 62 36.22 4.74 -12.69
CA LYS A 62 36.00 4.35 -14.10
C LYS A 62 36.21 2.86 -14.32
N CYS A 63 37.24 2.27 -13.71
CA CYS A 63 37.51 0.84 -13.77
C CYS A 63 36.35 0.04 -13.15
N TYR A 64 35.90 0.41 -11.95
CA TYR A 64 34.75 -0.21 -11.27
C TYR A 64 33.48 -0.15 -12.11
N ARG A 65 33.12 1.04 -12.62
CA ARG A 65 31.92 1.21 -13.45
C ARG A 65 31.99 0.37 -14.73
N GLY A 66 33.15 0.35 -15.38
CA GLY A 66 33.40 -0.41 -16.60
C GLY A 66 33.24 -1.92 -16.38
N THR A 67 33.95 -2.48 -15.41
CA THR A 67 33.90 -3.92 -15.10
C THR A 67 32.50 -4.33 -14.65
N LYS A 68 31.85 -3.57 -13.75
CA LYS A 68 30.47 -3.84 -13.31
C LYS A 68 29.51 -3.88 -14.49
N ASN A 69 29.58 -2.90 -15.39
CA ASN A 69 28.69 -2.85 -16.54
C ASN A 69 28.96 -3.99 -17.52
N CYS A 70 30.23 -4.30 -17.81
CA CYS A 70 30.59 -5.38 -18.71
C CYS A 70 30.09 -6.74 -18.20
N CYS A 71 30.45 -7.12 -16.97
CA CYS A 71 30.02 -8.39 -16.39
C CYS A 71 28.50 -8.50 -16.28
N TYR A 72 27.82 -7.43 -15.84
CA TYR A 72 26.36 -7.40 -15.77
C TYR A 72 25.74 -7.61 -17.14
N GLN A 73 26.18 -6.86 -18.16
CA GLN A 73 25.65 -7.00 -19.52
C GLN A 73 25.88 -8.39 -20.11
N SER A 74 27.05 -9.00 -19.89
CA SER A 74 27.33 -10.37 -20.35
C SER A 74 26.38 -11.39 -19.73
N VAL A 75 26.16 -11.31 -18.42
CA VAL A 75 25.23 -12.22 -17.72
C VAL A 75 23.78 -11.97 -18.17
N THR A 76 23.36 -10.70 -18.25
CA THR A 76 22.02 -10.34 -18.72
C THR A 76 21.78 -10.81 -20.15
N LEU A 77 22.74 -10.67 -21.05
CA LEU A 77 22.60 -11.09 -22.45
C LEU A 77 22.33 -12.61 -22.56
N LEU A 78 23.01 -13.41 -21.75
CA LEU A 78 22.87 -14.86 -21.77
C LEU A 78 21.60 -15.35 -21.08
N PHE A 79 21.29 -14.81 -19.89
CA PHE A 79 20.23 -15.36 -19.04
C PHE A 79 18.90 -14.62 -19.13
N ALA A 80 18.86 -13.33 -19.50
CA ALA A 80 17.61 -12.59 -19.52
C ALA A 80 16.58 -13.16 -20.50
N PRO A 81 16.92 -13.55 -21.75
CA PRO A 81 15.95 -14.14 -22.67
C PRO A 81 15.39 -15.48 -22.16
N LEU A 82 16.24 -16.31 -21.56
CA LEU A 82 15.85 -17.60 -21.00
C LEU A 82 14.90 -17.42 -19.82
N LEU A 83 15.24 -16.52 -18.88
CA LEU A 83 14.39 -16.21 -17.73
C LEU A 83 13.06 -15.56 -18.16
N ALA A 84 13.09 -14.65 -19.15
CA ALA A 84 11.88 -14.04 -19.69
C ALA A 84 10.95 -15.11 -20.30
N PHE A 85 11.50 -16.08 -21.03
CA PHE A 85 10.74 -17.19 -21.58
C PHE A 85 10.11 -18.07 -20.48
N CYS A 86 10.89 -18.46 -19.47
CA CYS A 86 10.38 -19.23 -18.33
C CYS A 86 9.26 -18.49 -17.58
N MET A 87 9.44 -17.19 -17.32
CA MET A 87 8.41 -16.36 -16.69
C MET A 87 7.16 -16.24 -17.55
N GLY A 88 7.31 -16.09 -18.88
CA GLY A 88 6.20 -16.07 -19.82
C GLY A 88 5.35 -17.35 -19.76
N ILE A 89 5.99 -18.52 -19.77
CA ILE A 89 5.30 -19.81 -19.59
C ILE A 89 4.61 -19.87 -18.23
N GLN A 90 5.31 -19.48 -17.16
CA GLN A 90 4.75 -19.52 -15.81
C GLN A 90 3.47 -18.68 -15.70
N PHE A 91 3.48 -17.45 -16.24
CA PHE A 91 2.29 -16.60 -16.25
C PHE A 91 1.18 -17.16 -17.15
N ALA A 92 1.52 -17.79 -18.28
CA ALA A 92 0.52 -18.46 -19.12
C ALA A 92 -0.18 -19.62 -18.38
N CYS A 93 0.59 -20.48 -17.70
CA CYS A 93 0.04 -21.57 -16.89
C CYS A 93 -0.79 -21.06 -15.71
N LEU A 94 -0.33 -20.01 -15.02
CA LEU A 94 -1.08 -19.38 -13.93
C LEU A 94 -2.41 -18.79 -14.41
N ALA A 95 -2.41 -18.10 -15.56
CA ALA A 95 -3.62 -17.55 -16.15
C ALA A 95 -4.61 -18.66 -16.52
N PHE A 96 -4.13 -19.75 -17.14
CA PHE A 96 -4.97 -20.91 -17.45
C PHE A 96 -5.57 -21.52 -16.17
N GLN A 97 -4.75 -21.85 -15.18
CA GLN A 97 -5.22 -22.39 -13.90
C GLN A 97 -6.25 -21.46 -13.24
N HIS A 98 -6.02 -20.15 -13.28
CA HIS A 98 -6.93 -19.20 -12.68
C HIS A 98 -8.29 -19.17 -13.36
N ILE A 99 -8.32 -19.09 -14.69
CA ILE A 99 -9.58 -19.02 -15.46
C ILE A 99 -10.36 -20.34 -15.36
N TRP A 100 -9.67 -21.47 -15.52
CA TRP A 100 -10.32 -22.78 -15.69
C TRP A 100 -10.56 -23.51 -14.38
N CYS A 101 -9.78 -23.25 -13.34
CA CYS A 101 -9.92 -23.93 -12.05
C CYS A 101 -10.32 -22.95 -10.94
N TYR A 102 -9.57 -21.86 -10.72
CA TYR A 102 -9.86 -20.99 -9.57
C TYR A 102 -11.17 -20.24 -9.69
N VAL A 103 -11.49 -19.66 -10.85
CA VAL A 103 -12.75 -18.94 -11.05
C VAL A 103 -13.97 -19.83 -10.74
N PRO A 104 -14.16 -21.03 -11.33
CA PRO A 104 -15.29 -21.87 -10.97
C PRO A 104 -15.25 -22.33 -9.51
N CYS A 105 -14.07 -22.68 -8.97
CA CYS A 105 -13.95 -23.04 -7.55
C CYS A 105 -14.40 -21.90 -6.63
N ILE A 106 -13.98 -20.66 -6.89
CA ILE A 106 -14.39 -19.48 -6.11
C ILE A 106 -15.90 -19.24 -6.26
N ARG A 107 -16.48 -19.45 -7.45
CA ARG A 107 -17.93 -19.35 -7.64
C ARG A 107 -18.68 -20.40 -6.81
N CYS A 108 -18.22 -21.66 -6.82
CA CYS A 108 -18.78 -22.72 -5.98
C CYS A 108 -18.63 -22.41 -4.49
N LEU A 109 -17.45 -21.97 -4.05
CA LEU A 109 -17.21 -21.56 -2.66
C LEU A 109 -18.13 -20.41 -2.25
N LYS A 110 -18.35 -19.42 -3.12
CA LYS A 110 -19.27 -18.30 -2.83
C LYS A 110 -20.70 -18.78 -2.61
N ILE A 111 -21.18 -19.76 -3.38
CA ILE A 111 -22.51 -20.36 -3.18
C ILE A 111 -22.57 -21.10 -1.83
N ASN A 112 -21.57 -21.92 -1.51
CA ASN A 112 -21.52 -22.65 -0.24
C ASN A 112 -21.42 -21.70 0.97
N CYS A 113 -20.56 -20.68 0.89
CA CYS A 113 -20.43 -19.66 1.91
C CYS A 113 -21.71 -18.82 2.09
N SER A 114 -22.57 -18.71 1.07
CA SER A 114 -23.88 -18.07 1.23
C SER A 114 -24.73 -18.85 2.24
N VAL A 115 -24.79 -20.17 2.10
CA VAL A 115 -25.54 -21.02 3.02
C VAL A 115 -24.93 -20.98 4.43
N VAL A 116 -23.60 -21.05 4.54
CA VAL A 116 -22.90 -20.94 5.83
C VAL A 116 -23.16 -19.59 6.49
N ARG A 117 -23.18 -18.51 5.72
CA ARG A 117 -23.52 -17.17 6.21
C ARG A 117 -24.94 -17.13 6.75
N ASP A 118 -25.91 -17.70 6.05
CA ASP A 118 -27.30 -17.72 6.50
C ASP A 118 -27.44 -18.48 7.82
N VAL A 119 -26.83 -19.66 7.92
CA VAL A 119 -26.79 -20.46 9.17
C VAL A 119 -26.12 -19.67 10.30
N THR A 120 -24.98 -19.03 10.02
CA THR A 120 -24.24 -18.24 11.01
C THR A 120 -25.06 -17.04 11.47
N THR A 121 -25.82 -16.40 10.57
CA THR A 121 -26.70 -15.27 10.89
C THR A 121 -27.84 -15.72 11.79
N ILE A 122 -28.46 -16.87 11.51
CA ILE A 122 -29.51 -17.45 12.38
C ILE A 122 -28.94 -17.71 13.78
N ILE A 123 -27.75 -18.30 13.88
CA ILE A 123 -27.10 -18.56 15.17
C ILE A 123 -26.81 -17.25 15.91
N LEU A 124 -26.31 -16.23 15.21
CA LEU A 124 -26.06 -14.91 15.79
C LEU A 124 -27.33 -14.22 16.26
N GLN A 125 -28.44 -14.33 15.53
CA GLN A 125 -29.72 -13.79 15.95
C GLN A 125 -30.29 -14.56 17.15
N ALA A 126 -30.18 -15.89 17.16
CA ALA A 126 -30.69 -16.70 18.26
C ALA A 126 -29.89 -16.52 19.56
N LEU A 127 -28.56 -16.40 19.45
CA LEU A 127 -27.69 -16.31 20.61
C LEU A 127 -27.33 -14.86 20.92
N CYS A 128 -26.65 -14.16 20.01
CA CYS A 128 -26.06 -12.87 20.30
C CYS A 128 -27.10 -11.75 20.47
N ALA A 129 -28.20 -11.77 19.71
CA ALA A 129 -29.23 -10.72 19.81
C ALA A 129 -29.81 -10.56 21.23
N PRO A 130 -30.27 -11.61 21.94
CA PRO A 130 -30.77 -11.45 23.31
C PRO A 130 -29.70 -10.99 24.31
N TRP A 131 -28.44 -11.40 24.16
CA TRP A 131 -27.34 -10.89 25.01
C TRP A 131 -27.11 -9.39 24.80
N ILE A 132 -27.11 -8.93 23.54
CA ILE A 132 -26.92 -7.51 23.23
C ILE A 132 -28.13 -6.69 23.70
N GLU A 133 -29.35 -7.20 23.51
CA GLU A 133 -30.58 -6.56 23.95
C GLU A 133 -30.64 -6.43 25.47
N THR A 134 -30.25 -7.47 26.21
CA THR A 134 -30.15 -7.42 27.68
C THR A 134 -29.07 -6.46 28.16
N CYS A 135 -27.88 -6.47 27.55
CA CYS A 135 -26.83 -5.48 27.82
C CYS A 135 -27.32 -4.03 27.57
N GLY A 136 -28.02 -3.81 26.46
CA GLY A 136 -28.66 -2.52 26.14
C GLY A 136 -29.69 -2.10 27.18
N HIS A 137 -30.52 -3.03 27.64
CA HIS A 137 -31.49 -2.79 28.71
C HIS A 137 -30.82 -2.47 30.06
N CYS A 138 -29.70 -3.12 30.41
CA CYS A 138 -28.94 -2.80 31.61
C CYS A 138 -28.38 -1.37 31.55
N LEU A 139 -27.82 -0.96 30.42
CA LEU A 139 -27.27 0.39 30.24
C LEU A 139 -28.35 1.47 30.18
N SER A 140 -29.54 1.16 29.63
CA SER A 140 -30.67 2.09 29.57
C SER A 140 -31.21 2.49 30.96
N ARG A 141 -31.02 1.64 31.98
CA ARG A 141 -31.42 1.94 33.36
C ARG A 141 -30.48 2.94 34.05
N VAL A 142 -29.29 3.18 33.51
CA VAL A 142 -28.35 4.17 34.06
C VAL A 142 -28.75 5.57 33.59
N LYS A 143 -29.56 6.26 34.39
CA LYS A 143 -29.89 7.68 34.19
C LYS A 143 -28.93 8.54 35.01
N VAL A 144 -27.95 9.15 34.33
CA VAL A 144 -27.06 10.14 34.94
C VAL A 144 -27.82 11.45 35.09
N ARG A 145 -28.15 11.84 36.33
CA ARG A 145 -28.62 13.19 36.66
C ARG A 145 -27.41 14.06 36.97
N TYR A 146 -27.28 15.17 36.26
CA TYR A 146 -26.27 16.17 36.55
C TYR A 146 -26.87 17.17 37.52
N GLN A 147 -26.49 17.10 38.80
CA GLN A 147 -26.81 18.14 39.79
C GLN A 147 -25.76 19.25 39.65
N ARG A 148 -26.20 20.50 39.44
CA ARG A 148 -25.29 21.65 39.43
C ARG A 148 -24.98 22.02 40.88
N ILE A 149 -23.70 22.16 41.22
CA ILE A 149 -23.20 22.38 42.59
C ILE A 149 -23.74 23.67 43.22
N SER A 150 -24.20 24.65 42.41
CA SER A 150 -24.81 25.90 42.90
C SER A 150 -26.03 25.68 43.78
N ASP A 151 -26.80 24.63 43.53
CA ASP A 151 -28.11 24.42 44.17
C ASP A 151 -27.97 23.74 45.55
N LEU A 152 -26.81 23.13 45.84
CA LEU A 152 -26.50 22.55 47.16
C LEU A 152 -26.08 23.62 48.17
N GLN A 153 -25.44 24.70 47.69
CA GLN A 153 -25.05 25.83 48.53
C GLN A 153 -26.29 26.59 49.05
N GLU A 154 -27.32 26.73 48.22
CA GLU A 154 -28.58 27.39 48.61
C GLU A 154 -29.38 26.58 49.64
N GLU A 155 -29.30 25.23 49.65
CA GLU A 155 -29.93 24.43 50.72
C GLU A 155 -29.14 24.42 52.03
N GLU A 156 -27.80 24.44 51.99
CA GLU A 156 -27.00 24.56 53.22
C GLU A 156 -27.19 25.94 53.88
N ASP A 157 -27.22 27.03 53.12
CA ASP A 157 -27.42 28.37 53.66
C ASP A 157 -28.84 28.57 54.27
N LEU A 158 -29.84 27.82 53.80
CA LEU A 158 -31.22 27.87 54.29
C LEU A 158 -31.47 27.04 55.57
N MET A 159 -30.59 26.08 55.89
CA MET A 159 -30.66 25.29 57.14
C MET A 159 -29.88 25.91 58.31
N THR A 160 -29.10 26.97 58.05
CA THR A 160 -28.27 27.65 59.06
C THR A 160 -28.87 28.92 59.66
N VAL A 161 -30.15 29.24 59.40
CA VAL A 161 -30.87 30.41 59.94
C VAL A 161 -32.07 29.98 60.76
#